data_AF-A0A8H6L5A0-F1
#
_entry.id   AF-A0A8H6L5A0-F1
#
_cell.length_a   1.000
_cell.length_b   1.000
_cell.length_c   1.000
_cell.angle_alpha   90.00
_cell.angle_beta   90.00
_cell.angle_gamma   90.00
#
_symmetry.space_group_name_H-M   'P 1'
#
loop_
_entity.id
_entity.type
_entity.pdbx_description
1 polymer ?
#
loop_
_entity_poly.entity_id
_entity_poly.type
_entity_poly.pdbx_seq_one_letter_code
_entity_poly.pdbx_strand_id
1 'polypeptide(L)'
;MTSAADENHSSQPRLVGTTADLYQGSITETALKEATLLSEYPEAGLSPTKRSGTQNECNYFKSAQWSPDGTTILTSSADNTLRSFVLPADLLTPPHPQKLRPYALHQSPEPLYAATFHPSYSLQEPSTCLTLASPRALPIRLFSPFTADRILASYPLVSPTTEAWIAPHSLLFSPQEASTFFAGSESCVSVFDVNRAGGAPVTRMHTTPSRRGGAAGRGQGMKGIVSALGMSSEGMLAAGTYSRWVGLYDGFGRGGDAGVFSAGAEDGVERAGGITQVIWSVCGRYLCVVERASDGVGIWDIRGAGKRLAWLRGRNARTQQRLSVEVMGGEVWAGALDGAVRVWEGLGMAEGVRDPSWEFKAHEDTVSSTTLHPSGSVLATCSGQRHSFPSTRAVEDFSDIEFDSDSSSPRSSSSASSPSSMSASSQRPPQATDNSLNLWAL
;
A
#
# COMPACT_ATOMS: atom_id res chain seq x y z
N MET A 1 -47.48 -19.46 -21.49
CA MET A 1 -46.73 -18.20 -21.68
C MET A 1 -46.87 -17.40 -20.41
N THR A 2 -45.95 -17.59 -19.48
CA THR A 2 -45.83 -16.81 -18.23
C THR A 2 -44.36 -16.44 -18.15
N SER A 3 -44.08 -15.16 -18.41
CA SER A 3 -42.74 -14.60 -18.44
C SER A 3 -42.17 -14.60 -17.02
N ALA A 4 -41.11 -15.38 -16.84
CA ALA A 4 -40.11 -15.10 -15.82
C ALA A 4 -39.23 -13.98 -16.37
N ALA A 5 -39.46 -12.76 -15.89
CA ALA A 5 -38.59 -11.62 -16.08
C ALA A 5 -38.66 -10.78 -14.80
N ASP A 6 -37.49 -10.33 -14.36
CA ASP A 6 -37.24 -9.36 -13.29
C ASP A 6 -37.18 -9.87 -11.84
N GLU A 7 -36.19 -10.71 -11.56
CA GLU A 7 -35.45 -10.64 -10.29
C GLU A 7 -33.94 -10.68 -10.60
N ASN A 8 -33.37 -9.53 -10.94
CA ASN A 8 -31.92 -9.35 -10.89
C ASN A 8 -31.60 -7.94 -10.38
N HIS A 9 -32.05 -7.65 -9.15
CA HIS A 9 -31.49 -6.56 -8.38
C HIS A 9 -30.16 -7.04 -7.80
N SER A 10 -29.06 -6.63 -8.43
CA SER A 10 -27.75 -6.57 -7.80
C SER A 10 -27.93 -5.81 -6.47
N SER A 11 -27.89 -6.53 -5.36
CA SER A 11 -27.94 -5.94 -4.03
C SER A 11 -26.67 -5.12 -3.85
N GLN A 12 -26.82 -3.82 -3.63
CA GLN A 12 -25.68 -2.97 -3.29
C GLN A 12 -24.99 -3.51 -2.02
N PRO A 13 -23.64 -3.38 -1.92
CA PRO A 13 -22.92 -3.79 -0.73
C PRO A 13 -23.49 -3.16 0.54
N ARG A 14 -23.71 -3.98 1.58
CA ARG A 14 -24.29 -3.54 2.86
C ARG A 14 -23.20 -3.27 3.88
N LEU A 15 -23.15 -2.08 4.46
CA LEU A 15 -22.22 -1.76 5.55
C LEU A 15 -22.51 -2.66 6.78
N VAL A 16 -21.50 -3.40 7.24
CA VAL A 16 -21.58 -4.33 8.40
C VAL A 16 -20.60 -4.00 9.51
N GLY A 17 -19.56 -3.20 9.24
CA GLY A 17 -18.60 -2.76 10.25
C GLY A 17 -17.98 -1.42 9.91
N THR A 18 -17.66 -0.62 10.92
CA THR A 18 -16.98 0.68 10.72
C THR A 18 -16.19 1.12 11.94
N THR A 19 -15.08 1.83 11.74
CA THR A 19 -14.41 2.58 12.82
C THR A 19 -15.09 3.90 13.14
N ALA A 20 -16.12 4.28 12.38
CA ALA A 20 -16.88 5.51 12.52
C ALA A 20 -15.97 6.76 12.65
N ASP A 21 -16.11 7.51 13.72
CA ASP A 21 -15.44 8.78 14.00
C ASP A 21 -14.09 8.62 14.73
N LEU A 22 -13.62 7.38 14.97
CA LEU A 22 -12.41 7.13 15.75
C LEU A 22 -11.16 7.80 15.14
N TYR A 23 -11.04 7.75 13.81
CA TYR A 23 -9.89 8.29 13.07
C TYR A 23 -10.18 9.64 12.40
N GLN A 24 -11.36 10.20 12.63
CA GLN A 24 -11.68 11.55 12.22
C GLN A 24 -10.93 12.54 13.13
N GLY A 25 -10.16 13.42 12.50
CA GLY A 25 -9.38 14.47 13.18
C GLY A 25 -7.87 14.32 13.02
N SER A 26 -7.15 14.96 13.95
CA SER A 26 -5.70 14.97 13.96
C SER A 26 -5.09 13.66 14.50
N ILE A 27 -3.82 13.43 14.23
CA ILE A 27 -3.02 12.35 14.84
C ILE A 27 -3.10 12.42 16.37
N THR A 28 -3.08 13.63 16.94
CA THR A 28 -3.12 13.81 18.39
C THR A 28 -4.47 13.41 18.98
N GLU A 29 -5.56 13.86 18.36
CA GLU A 29 -6.92 13.52 18.76
C GLU A 29 -7.19 12.02 18.62
N THR A 30 -6.83 11.43 17.49
CA THR A 30 -6.98 9.99 17.25
C THR A 30 -6.35 9.21 18.38
N ALA A 31 -5.08 9.51 18.68
CA ALA A 31 -4.37 8.68 19.62
C ALA A 31 -4.75 9.00 21.09
N LEU A 32 -5.41 10.14 21.38
CA LEU A 32 -6.13 10.35 22.64
C LEU A 32 -7.36 9.42 22.73
N LYS A 33 -8.17 9.35 21.66
CA LYS A 33 -9.33 8.43 21.59
C LYS A 33 -8.90 6.97 21.78
N GLU A 34 -7.82 6.55 21.12
CA GLU A 34 -7.26 5.20 21.27
C GLU A 34 -6.77 4.91 22.69
N ALA A 35 -6.09 5.88 23.33
CA ALA A 35 -5.64 5.72 24.72
C ALA A 35 -6.81 5.53 25.68
N THR A 36 -7.91 6.28 25.49
CA THR A 36 -9.14 6.09 26.27
C THR A 36 -9.73 4.70 26.05
N LEU A 37 -9.89 4.26 24.80
CA LEU A 37 -10.44 2.95 24.48
C LEU A 37 -9.62 1.78 25.04
N LEU A 38 -8.29 1.87 24.96
CA LEU A 38 -7.40 0.83 25.50
C LEU A 38 -7.35 0.85 27.04
N SER A 39 -7.54 2.01 27.67
CA SER A 39 -7.61 2.10 29.13
C SER A 39 -8.90 1.53 29.73
N GLU A 40 -10.01 1.54 28.97
CA GLU A 40 -11.28 0.96 29.38
C GLU A 40 -11.28 -0.58 29.38
N TYR A 41 -10.30 -1.22 28.71
CA TYR A 41 -10.17 -2.67 28.57
C TYR A 41 -8.71 -3.13 28.79
N PRO A 42 -8.31 -3.44 30.04
CA PRO A 42 -6.90 -3.67 30.42
C PRO A 42 -6.18 -4.84 29.75
N GLU A 43 -6.86 -5.68 28.97
CA GLU A 43 -6.25 -6.83 28.29
C GLU A 43 -5.31 -6.42 27.13
N ALA A 44 -5.43 -5.18 26.63
CA ALA A 44 -4.52 -4.62 25.65
C ALA A 44 -3.39 -3.85 26.35
N GLY A 45 -2.38 -4.58 26.83
CA GLY A 45 -1.22 -3.99 27.49
C GLY A 45 -0.47 -3.01 26.60
N LEU A 46 -0.59 -1.72 26.87
CA LEU A 46 0.25 -0.67 26.27
C LEU A 46 0.45 0.52 27.21
N SER A 47 1.66 1.07 27.18
CA SER A 47 2.04 2.33 27.80
C SER A 47 2.09 3.43 26.73
N PRO A 48 1.58 4.66 26.98
CA PRO A 48 1.59 5.72 25.98
C PRO A 48 3.02 6.19 25.71
N THR A 49 3.55 5.86 24.53
CA THR A 49 4.85 6.38 24.07
C THR A 49 4.70 7.83 23.59
N LYS A 50 5.67 8.68 23.93
CA LYS A 50 5.66 10.12 23.59
C LYS A 50 5.72 10.29 22.07
N ARG A 51 4.70 10.97 21.52
CA ARG A 51 4.54 11.25 20.09
C ARG A 51 5.49 12.36 19.66
N SER A 52 6.39 12.06 18.73
CA SER A 52 7.23 13.04 18.04
C SER A 52 6.76 13.15 16.59
N GLY A 53 5.84 14.08 16.32
CA GLY A 53 5.30 14.36 15.00
C GLY A 53 4.41 15.59 15.02
N THR A 54 4.23 16.23 13.87
CA THR A 54 3.38 17.41 13.63
C THR A 54 1.96 17.15 14.12
N GLN A 55 1.67 17.57 15.36
CA GLN A 55 0.49 17.21 16.14
C GLN A 55 -0.86 17.53 15.47
N ASN A 56 -0.84 18.38 14.45
CA ASN A 56 -2.02 18.91 13.77
C ASN A 56 -2.24 18.32 12.36
N GLU A 57 -1.60 17.20 11.99
CA GLU A 57 -1.87 16.54 10.71
C GLU A 57 -3.05 15.55 10.80
N CYS A 58 -3.79 15.38 9.70
CA CYS A 58 -4.86 14.38 9.57
C CYS A 58 -4.32 12.96 9.74
N ASN A 59 -5.03 12.12 10.51
CA ASN A 59 -4.68 10.70 10.61
C ASN A 59 -5.46 9.83 9.62
N TYR A 60 -5.12 9.95 8.33
CA TYR A 60 -5.76 9.15 7.28
C TYR A 60 -5.13 7.75 7.15
N PHE A 61 -5.91 6.80 6.62
CA PHE A 61 -5.43 5.46 6.29
C PHE A 61 -4.67 5.45 4.96
N LYS A 62 -3.50 4.82 4.94
CA LYS A 62 -2.66 4.62 3.75
C LYS A 62 -2.94 3.30 3.04
N SER A 63 -3.25 2.24 3.79
CA SER A 63 -3.50 0.89 3.26
C SER A 63 -4.21 0.00 4.28
N ALA A 64 -4.92 -1.02 3.78
CA ALA A 64 -5.45 -2.14 4.54
C ALA A 64 -5.12 -3.47 3.83
N GLN A 65 -4.93 -4.53 4.62
CA GLN A 65 -4.72 -5.90 4.14
C GLN A 65 -5.45 -6.88 5.06
N TRP A 66 -6.08 -7.89 4.47
CA TRP A 66 -6.60 -9.04 5.22
C TRP A 66 -5.49 -10.00 5.61
N SER A 67 -5.63 -10.63 6.76
CA SER A 67 -4.86 -11.81 7.10
C SER A 67 -5.24 -12.98 6.18
N PRO A 68 -4.30 -13.90 5.89
CA PRO A 68 -4.56 -15.09 5.07
C PRO A 68 -5.76 -15.95 5.51
N ASP A 69 -6.02 -16.03 6.82
CA ASP A 69 -7.18 -16.73 7.38
C ASP A 69 -8.47 -15.88 7.43
N GLY A 70 -8.37 -14.60 7.07
CA GLY A 70 -9.51 -13.68 6.98
C GLY A 70 -10.03 -13.14 8.32
N THR A 71 -9.35 -13.41 9.44
CA THR A 71 -9.86 -13.00 10.76
C THR A 71 -9.45 -11.58 11.18
N THR A 72 -8.37 -11.06 10.60
CA THR A 72 -7.72 -9.82 11.04
C THR A 72 -7.47 -8.89 9.87
N ILE A 73 -7.70 -7.59 10.07
CA ILE A 73 -7.29 -6.54 9.12
C ILE A 73 -6.11 -5.78 9.70
N LEU A 74 -5.03 -5.68 8.94
CA LEU A 74 -3.90 -4.80 9.25
C LEU A 74 -4.02 -3.51 8.45
N THR A 75 -4.01 -2.38 9.14
CA THR A 75 -4.00 -1.06 8.49
C THR A 75 -2.70 -0.31 8.77
N SER A 76 -2.33 0.59 7.86
CA SER A 76 -1.25 1.56 8.07
C SER A 76 -1.82 2.97 7.93
N SER A 77 -1.45 3.88 8.82
CA SER A 77 -1.97 5.25 8.83
C SER A 77 -0.88 6.33 8.74
N ALA A 78 -1.30 7.59 8.67
CA ALA A 78 -0.41 8.76 8.58
C ALA A 78 0.57 8.87 9.74
N ASP A 79 0.17 8.45 10.94
CA ASP A 79 0.93 8.46 12.18
C ASP A 79 2.03 7.39 12.32
N ASN A 80 2.34 6.67 11.24
CA ASN A 80 3.33 5.58 11.21
C ASN A 80 2.98 4.39 12.14
N THR A 81 1.70 4.24 12.49
CA THR A 81 1.22 3.12 13.29
C THR A 81 0.59 2.07 12.39
N LEU A 82 0.93 0.80 12.63
CA LEU A 82 0.17 -0.34 12.13
C LEU A 82 -0.89 -0.72 13.16
N ARG A 83 -2.12 -0.95 12.71
CA ARG A 83 -3.24 -1.30 13.58
C ARG A 83 -3.85 -2.60 13.13
N SER A 84 -4.05 -3.50 14.10
CA SER A 84 -4.69 -4.79 13.87
C SER A 84 -6.14 -4.70 14.34
N PHE A 85 -7.09 -5.05 13.47
CA PHE A 85 -8.50 -5.15 13.80
C PHE A 85 -8.91 -6.63 13.71
N VAL A 86 -9.11 -7.28 14.85
CA VAL A 86 -9.65 -8.65 14.90
C VAL A 86 -11.15 -8.55 14.72
N LEU A 87 -11.68 -9.26 13.72
CA LEU A 87 -13.10 -9.19 13.40
C LEU A 87 -13.91 -10.16 14.25
N PRO A 88 -15.12 -9.76 14.67
CA PRO A 88 -16.00 -10.63 15.42
C PRO A 88 -16.60 -11.71 14.51
N ALA A 89 -16.72 -12.93 15.02
CA ALA A 89 -17.25 -14.06 14.26
C ALA A 89 -18.72 -13.86 13.81
N ASP A 90 -19.46 -12.98 14.49
CA ASP A 90 -20.84 -12.65 14.19
C ASP A 90 -20.98 -11.39 13.32
N LEU A 91 -19.91 -10.91 12.66
CA LEU A 91 -19.88 -9.66 11.88
C LEU A 91 -21.12 -9.45 10.98
N LEU A 92 -21.61 -10.51 10.33
CA LEU A 92 -22.69 -10.44 9.35
C LEU A 92 -24.11 -10.57 9.95
N THR A 93 -24.21 -10.94 11.23
CA THR A 93 -25.48 -11.27 11.90
C THR A 93 -26.25 -10.02 12.35
N PRO A 94 -25.63 -8.98 12.94
CA PRO A 94 -26.36 -7.81 13.39
C PRO A 94 -27.06 -7.05 12.25
N PRO A 95 -28.21 -6.42 12.53
CA PRO A 95 -28.90 -5.57 11.57
C PRO A 95 -28.22 -4.20 11.37
N HIS A 96 -27.28 -3.83 12.26
CA HIS A 96 -26.59 -2.54 12.24
C HIS A 96 -25.07 -2.73 12.14
N PRO A 97 -24.34 -1.79 11.51
CA PRO A 97 -22.90 -1.85 11.43
C PRO A 97 -22.23 -1.94 12.80
N GLN A 98 -21.36 -2.91 12.99
CA GLN A 98 -20.58 -3.06 14.22
C GLN A 98 -19.47 -2.00 14.31
N LYS A 99 -19.23 -1.46 15.51
CA LYS A 99 -18.10 -0.54 15.74
C LYS A 99 -16.80 -1.32 15.89
N LEU A 100 -15.87 -1.11 14.97
CA LEU A 100 -14.54 -1.72 15.00
C LEU A 100 -13.60 -0.93 15.90
N ARG A 101 -12.81 -1.65 16.68
CA ARG A 101 -11.76 -1.08 17.54
C ARG A 101 -10.44 -1.76 17.24
N PRO A 102 -9.32 -1.03 17.29
CA PRO A 102 -8.01 -1.64 17.13
C PRO A 102 -7.76 -2.60 18.32
N TYR A 103 -7.33 -3.81 18.00
CA TYR A 103 -6.93 -4.81 18.98
C TYR A 103 -5.52 -4.50 19.52
N ALA A 104 -4.60 -4.16 18.62
CA ALA A 104 -3.22 -3.83 18.96
C ALA A 104 -2.65 -2.78 18.02
N LEU A 105 -1.68 -2.03 18.54
CA LEU A 105 -0.98 -0.95 17.85
C LEU A 105 0.50 -1.30 17.79
N HIS A 106 1.10 -1.14 16.62
CA HIS A 106 2.55 -1.23 16.43
C HIS A 106 3.06 0.08 15.85
N GLN A 107 3.60 0.94 16.71
CA GLN A 107 4.06 2.26 16.30
C GLN A 107 5.52 2.20 15.84
N SER A 108 5.77 2.74 14.65
CA SER A 108 7.13 2.94 14.14
C SER A 108 7.58 4.38 14.38
N PRO A 109 8.83 4.61 14.87
CA PRO A 109 9.38 5.96 15.01
C PRO A 109 9.60 6.64 13.65
N GLU A 110 9.71 5.85 12.58
CA GLU A 110 9.96 6.29 11.22
C GLU A 110 8.84 5.81 10.28
N PRO A 111 8.62 6.48 9.13
CA PRO A 111 7.63 6.06 8.15
C PRO A 111 7.81 4.62 7.68
N LEU A 112 6.70 3.91 7.57
CA LEU A 112 6.65 2.55 7.04
C LEU A 112 6.44 2.57 5.53
N TYR A 113 7.29 1.85 4.80
CA TYR A 113 7.21 1.75 3.34
C TYR A 113 6.41 0.54 2.85
N ALA A 114 6.44 -0.56 3.59
CA ALA A 114 5.71 -1.78 3.29
C ALA A 114 5.43 -2.58 4.55
N ALA A 115 4.34 -3.34 4.53
CA ALA A 115 4.01 -4.36 5.52
C ALA A 115 3.30 -5.54 4.83
N THR A 116 3.44 -6.75 5.38
CA THR A 116 2.78 -7.96 4.87
C THR A 116 2.61 -8.99 5.98
N PHE A 117 1.49 -9.71 5.96
CA PHE A 117 1.26 -10.88 6.79
C PHE A 117 2.13 -12.06 6.35
N HIS A 118 2.49 -12.91 7.31
CA HIS A 118 3.04 -14.23 7.04
C HIS A 118 1.98 -15.13 6.39
N PRO A 119 2.31 -15.99 5.39
CA PRO A 119 1.31 -16.76 4.65
C PRO A 119 0.56 -17.77 5.50
N SER A 120 1.18 -18.27 6.57
CA SER A 120 0.62 -19.28 7.46
C SER A 120 -0.16 -18.69 8.63
N TYR A 121 -0.38 -17.38 8.62
CA TYR A 121 -1.08 -16.67 9.68
C TYR A 121 -2.45 -17.31 9.93
N SER A 122 -2.66 -17.75 11.17
CA SER A 122 -3.92 -18.26 11.69
C SER A 122 -4.14 -17.74 13.10
N LEU A 123 -5.23 -17.02 13.33
CA LEU A 123 -5.63 -16.51 14.65
C LEU A 123 -5.83 -17.64 15.67
N GLN A 124 -6.17 -18.85 15.21
CA GLN A 124 -6.28 -20.04 16.06
C GLN A 124 -4.93 -20.52 16.60
N GLU A 125 -3.83 -20.16 15.92
CA GLU A 125 -2.46 -20.52 16.31
C GLU A 125 -1.58 -19.27 16.44
N PRO A 126 -1.52 -18.64 17.63
CA PRO A 126 -0.85 -17.35 17.82
C PRO A 126 0.65 -17.31 17.46
N SER A 127 1.34 -18.45 17.43
CA SER A 127 2.74 -18.55 17.02
C SER A 127 2.95 -18.27 15.53
N THR A 128 1.92 -18.51 14.70
CA THR A 128 1.93 -18.24 13.25
C THR A 128 1.60 -16.79 12.93
N CYS A 129 1.06 -16.06 13.90
CA CYS A 129 0.57 -14.69 13.73
C CYS A 129 1.74 -13.71 13.65
N LEU A 130 2.35 -13.64 12.47
CA LEU A 130 3.55 -12.88 12.19
C LEU A 130 3.31 -11.85 11.08
N THR A 131 3.97 -10.72 11.21
CA THR A 131 3.90 -9.62 10.24
C THR A 131 5.29 -9.03 10.04
N LEU A 132 5.64 -8.78 8.77
CA LEU A 132 6.84 -8.02 8.42
C LEU A 132 6.48 -6.56 8.18
N ALA A 133 7.36 -5.66 8.59
CA ALA A 133 7.31 -4.25 8.23
C ALA A 133 8.69 -3.71 7.81
N SER A 134 8.68 -2.75 6.89
CA SER A 134 9.85 -2.03 6.39
C SER A 134 9.81 -0.57 6.85
N PRO A 135 10.32 -0.26 8.05
CA PRO A 135 10.51 1.11 8.51
C PRO A 135 11.67 1.80 7.79
N ARG A 136 11.52 3.10 7.53
CA ARG A 136 12.60 3.94 7.00
C ARG A 136 13.78 3.98 7.98
N ALA A 137 14.99 3.93 7.42
CA ALA A 137 16.26 4.04 8.17
C ALA A 137 16.47 2.99 9.29
N LEU A 138 15.74 1.89 9.24
CA LEU A 138 15.76 0.82 10.23
C LEU A 138 15.78 -0.54 9.51
N PRO A 139 16.21 -1.64 10.17
CA PRO A 139 16.13 -2.97 9.58
C PRO A 139 14.67 -3.37 9.37
N ILE A 140 14.44 -4.33 8.47
CA ILE A 140 13.12 -4.96 8.31
C ILE A 140 12.79 -5.66 9.62
N ARG A 141 11.57 -5.51 10.14
CA ARG A 141 11.17 -6.04 11.44
C ARG A 141 10.08 -7.09 11.28
N LEU A 142 10.20 -8.18 12.03
CA LEU A 142 9.15 -9.17 12.24
C LEU A 142 8.59 -9.00 13.65
N PHE A 143 7.28 -8.97 13.76
CA PHE A 143 6.58 -8.84 15.03
C PHE A 143 5.24 -9.59 14.97
N SER A 144 4.62 -9.81 16.13
CA SER A 144 3.26 -10.30 16.19
C SER A 144 2.29 -9.11 16.13
N PRO A 145 1.25 -9.13 15.30
CA PRO A 145 0.27 -8.06 15.22
C PRO A 145 -0.64 -7.99 16.46
N PHE A 146 -0.46 -8.87 17.45
CA PHE A 146 -1.20 -8.88 18.72
C PHE A 146 -0.36 -8.46 19.92
N THR A 147 0.96 -8.57 19.83
CA THR A 147 1.85 -8.13 20.91
C THR A 147 2.41 -6.77 20.54
N ALA A 148 1.83 -5.74 21.13
CA ALA A 148 2.29 -4.39 20.90
C ALA A 148 3.77 -4.23 21.30
N ASP A 149 4.48 -3.39 20.55
CA ASP A 149 5.87 -2.97 20.79
C ASP A 149 6.94 -4.07 20.93
N ARG A 150 6.61 -5.33 20.65
CA ARG A 150 7.57 -6.44 20.70
C ARG A 150 8.06 -6.83 19.30
N ILE A 151 9.33 -6.53 19.03
CA ILE A 151 10.04 -7.04 17.86
C ILE A 151 10.51 -8.47 18.12
N LEU A 152 10.11 -9.40 17.25
CA LEU A 152 10.50 -10.81 17.31
C LEU A 152 11.83 -11.07 16.60
N ALA A 153 12.03 -10.45 15.44
CA ALA A 153 13.26 -10.55 14.67
C ALA A 153 13.53 -9.28 13.85
N SER A 154 14.78 -9.06 13.47
CA SER A 154 15.20 -7.97 12.59
C SER A 154 16.08 -8.50 11.46
N TYR A 155 15.88 -8.01 10.24
CA TYR A 155 16.62 -8.44 9.05
C TYR A 155 17.32 -7.24 8.43
N PRO A 156 18.65 -7.12 8.62
CA PRO A 156 19.41 -5.99 8.11
C PRO A 156 19.55 -6.02 6.59
N LEU A 157 19.14 -4.93 5.94
CA LEU A 157 19.50 -4.64 4.54
C LEU A 157 20.36 -3.38 4.50
N VAL A 158 21.67 -3.58 4.38
CA VAL A 158 22.66 -2.50 4.44
C VAL A 158 23.33 -2.30 3.08
N SER A 159 23.52 -1.04 2.72
CA SER A 159 24.33 -0.65 1.56
C SER A 159 25.80 -0.97 1.80
N PRO A 160 26.46 -1.76 0.93
CA PRO A 160 27.88 -2.08 1.11
C PRO A 160 28.81 -0.87 0.98
N THR A 161 28.36 0.22 0.35
CA THR A 161 29.19 1.40 0.07
C THR A 161 29.01 2.53 1.06
N THR A 162 27.81 2.66 1.65
CA THR A 162 27.47 3.79 2.54
C THR A 162 27.15 3.34 3.97
N GLU A 163 27.09 2.04 4.22
CA GLU A 163 26.66 1.44 5.50
C GLU A 163 25.26 1.88 5.96
N ALA A 164 24.52 2.58 5.11
CA ALA A 164 23.18 3.05 5.41
C ALA A 164 22.16 1.90 5.33
N TRP A 165 21.17 1.96 6.20
CA TRP A 165 19.97 1.12 6.12
C TRP A 165 19.20 1.40 4.84
N ILE A 166 19.03 0.38 4.02
CA ILE A 166 18.15 0.41 2.86
C ILE A 166 16.79 -0.08 3.33
N ALA A 167 15.77 0.78 3.27
CA ALA A 167 14.40 0.41 3.56
C ALA A 167 13.70 -0.07 2.28
N PRO A 168 13.30 -1.36 2.18
CA PRO A 168 12.54 -1.85 1.04
C PRO A 168 11.21 -1.12 0.84
N HIS A 169 10.81 -0.90 -0.42
CA HIS A 169 9.53 -0.31 -0.80
C HIS A 169 8.43 -1.34 -1.06
N SER A 170 8.78 -2.62 -1.13
CA SER A 170 7.84 -3.73 -1.24
C SER A 170 8.38 -4.93 -0.48
N LEU A 171 7.48 -5.62 0.22
CA LEU A 171 7.75 -6.87 0.91
C LEU A 171 6.74 -7.91 0.42
N LEU A 172 7.19 -9.16 0.27
CA LEU A 172 6.34 -10.26 -0.15
C LEU A 172 6.88 -11.56 0.46
N PHE A 173 6.06 -12.28 1.21
CA PHE A 173 6.39 -13.66 1.57
C PHE A 173 6.20 -14.59 0.38
N SER A 174 7.02 -15.62 0.29
CA SER A 174 6.78 -16.70 -0.66
C SER A 174 5.55 -17.52 -0.21
N PRO A 175 4.50 -17.65 -1.03
CA PRO A 175 3.34 -18.48 -0.68
C PRO A 175 3.69 -19.96 -0.47
N GLN A 176 4.68 -20.46 -1.21
CA GLN A 176 5.10 -21.87 -1.17
C GLN A 176 6.15 -22.14 -0.09
N GLU A 177 7.03 -21.19 0.18
CA GLU A 177 8.09 -21.30 1.19
C GLU A 177 7.87 -20.26 2.30
N ALA A 178 7.11 -20.61 3.34
CA ALA A 178 6.75 -19.67 4.40
C ALA A 178 7.96 -19.09 5.18
N SER A 179 9.14 -19.71 5.10
CA SER A 179 10.39 -19.18 5.67
C SER A 179 11.08 -18.15 4.78
N THR A 180 10.62 -17.92 3.56
CA THR A 180 11.29 -17.05 2.58
C THR A 180 10.48 -15.78 2.37
N PHE A 181 11.14 -14.64 2.33
CA PHE A 181 10.53 -13.38 1.89
C PHE A 181 11.44 -12.57 0.96
N PHE A 182 10.80 -11.76 0.12
CA PHE A 182 11.41 -10.87 -0.86
C PHE A 182 11.28 -9.42 -0.41
N ALA A 183 12.33 -8.66 -0.63
CA ALA A 183 12.43 -7.25 -0.29
C ALA A 183 12.88 -6.45 -1.52
N GLY A 184 11.97 -5.63 -2.07
CA GLY A 184 12.23 -4.78 -3.23
C GLY A 184 12.86 -3.45 -2.82
N SER A 185 13.99 -3.12 -3.44
CA SER A 185 14.78 -1.91 -3.19
C SER A 185 15.23 -1.28 -4.51
N GLU A 186 16.14 -0.31 -4.47
CA GLU A 186 16.63 0.32 -5.70
C GLU A 186 17.38 -0.68 -6.59
N SER A 187 16.79 -0.97 -7.75
CA SER A 187 17.30 -1.87 -8.80
C SER A 187 17.73 -3.25 -8.28
N CYS A 188 17.06 -3.74 -7.23
CA CYS A 188 17.43 -4.98 -6.54
C CYS A 188 16.23 -5.59 -5.81
N VAL A 189 16.07 -6.91 -5.96
CA VAL A 189 15.20 -7.74 -5.12
C VAL A 189 16.09 -8.59 -4.22
N SER A 190 16.01 -8.38 -2.90
CA SER A 190 16.77 -9.15 -1.91
C SER A 190 15.89 -10.26 -1.34
N VAL A 191 16.46 -11.47 -1.22
CA VAL A 191 15.80 -12.65 -0.67
C VAL A 191 16.32 -12.90 0.74
N PHE A 192 15.41 -13.08 1.69
CA PHE A 192 15.72 -13.37 3.08
C PHE A 192 15.09 -14.68 3.52
N ASP A 193 15.71 -15.28 4.52
CA ASP A 193 15.16 -16.40 5.28
C ASP A 193 14.78 -15.89 6.67
N VAL A 194 13.53 -16.11 7.06
CA VAL A 194 12.95 -15.73 8.35
C VAL A 194 13.75 -16.33 9.51
N ASN A 195 14.31 -17.54 9.33
CA ASN A 195 15.08 -18.22 10.36
C ASN A 195 16.48 -17.62 10.57
N ARG A 196 16.94 -16.75 9.68
CA ARG A 196 18.24 -16.08 9.76
C ARG A 196 18.12 -14.67 10.34
N ALA A 197 17.49 -14.57 11.51
CA ALA A 197 17.34 -13.30 12.23
C ALA A 197 18.73 -12.64 12.49
N GLY A 198 18.82 -11.33 12.23
CA GLY A 198 20.06 -10.55 12.30
C GLY A 198 21.01 -10.75 11.12
N GLY A 199 20.70 -11.66 10.19
CA GLY A 199 21.53 -11.97 9.04
C GLY A 199 21.29 -11.06 7.83
N ALA A 200 22.33 -10.89 7.01
CA ALA A 200 22.24 -10.31 5.67
C ALA A 200 21.34 -11.18 4.75
N PRO A 201 20.81 -10.63 3.64
CA PRO A 201 20.01 -11.38 2.68
C PRO A 201 20.75 -12.63 2.17
N VAL A 202 19.99 -13.70 1.95
CA VAL A 202 20.48 -14.96 1.37
C VAL A 202 20.98 -14.72 -0.05
N THR A 203 20.26 -13.89 -0.82
CA THR A 203 20.59 -13.59 -2.20
C THR A 203 20.16 -12.16 -2.54
N ARG A 204 20.90 -11.49 -3.41
CA ARG A 204 20.54 -10.19 -3.98
C ARG A 204 20.44 -10.33 -5.49
N MET A 205 19.28 -10.06 -6.04
CA MET A 205 18.99 -10.18 -7.47
C MET A 205 18.92 -8.77 -8.07
N HIS A 206 19.99 -8.39 -8.77
CA HIS A 206 20.03 -7.10 -9.45
C HIS A 206 19.13 -7.11 -10.66
N THR A 207 18.24 -6.12 -10.75
CA THR A 207 17.22 -6.04 -11.80
C THR A 207 17.76 -5.36 -13.08
N THR A 208 18.99 -4.85 -13.02
CA THR A 208 19.72 -4.29 -14.16
C THR A 208 20.96 -5.13 -14.48
N PRO A 209 21.27 -5.39 -15.76
CA PRO A 209 22.47 -6.10 -16.16
C PRO A 209 23.73 -5.44 -15.57
N SER A 210 24.64 -6.26 -15.02
CA SER A 210 25.93 -5.75 -14.60
C SER A 210 26.78 -5.44 -15.84
N ARG A 211 27.45 -4.28 -15.86
CA ARG A 211 28.36 -3.87 -16.95
C ARG A 211 29.56 -4.82 -17.17
N ARG A 212 29.78 -5.82 -16.30
CA ARG A 212 30.97 -6.69 -16.28
C ARG A 212 30.76 -8.11 -16.84
N GLY A 213 29.52 -8.51 -17.16
CA GLY A 213 29.23 -9.85 -17.69
C GLY A 213 29.08 -9.85 -19.21
N GLY A 214 30.19 -9.91 -19.93
CA GLY A 214 30.20 -10.00 -21.40
C GLY A 214 29.83 -11.40 -21.90
N ALA A 215 28.57 -11.82 -21.76
CA ALA A 215 27.89 -12.82 -22.58
C ALA A 215 26.47 -13.07 -22.06
N ALA A 216 25.48 -13.05 -22.95
CA ALA A 216 24.10 -13.47 -22.76
C ALA A 216 23.24 -12.67 -21.74
N GLY A 217 22.87 -11.46 -22.16
CA GLY A 217 21.81 -10.69 -21.50
C GLY A 217 21.54 -9.39 -22.25
N ARG A 218 21.16 -9.46 -23.53
CA ARG A 218 20.62 -8.31 -24.30
C ARG A 218 19.25 -7.84 -23.78
N GLY A 219 18.89 -8.17 -22.53
CA GLY A 219 17.64 -7.79 -21.89
C GLY A 219 17.71 -6.36 -21.40
N GLN A 220 16.67 -5.59 -21.69
CA GLN A 220 16.49 -4.26 -21.13
C GLN A 220 16.27 -4.40 -19.63
N GLY A 221 17.26 -3.99 -18.83
CA GLY A 221 17.17 -4.08 -17.38
C GLY A 221 16.05 -3.23 -16.80
N MET A 222 15.39 -3.74 -15.77
CA MET A 222 14.37 -3.05 -14.99
C MET A 222 15.06 -2.10 -13.98
N LYS A 223 15.50 -0.92 -14.42
CA LYS A 223 16.14 0.09 -13.54
C LYS A 223 15.10 0.84 -12.71
N GLY A 224 15.36 1.05 -11.42
CA GLY A 224 14.57 1.93 -10.55
C GLY A 224 14.20 1.27 -9.23
N ILE A 225 13.50 2.01 -8.37
CA ILE A 225 13.01 1.48 -7.09
C ILE A 225 11.95 0.42 -7.36
N VAL A 226 12.20 -0.82 -6.91
CA VAL A 226 11.20 -1.90 -6.92
C VAL A 226 10.16 -1.58 -5.85
N SER A 227 8.99 -1.15 -6.31
CA SER A 227 7.91 -0.59 -5.50
C SER A 227 6.74 -1.56 -5.31
N ALA A 228 6.67 -2.61 -6.13
CA ALA A 228 5.64 -3.63 -6.06
C ALA A 228 6.24 -5.01 -6.33
N LEU A 229 5.79 -6.01 -5.56
CA LEU A 229 6.11 -7.41 -5.75
C LEU A 229 4.80 -8.20 -5.70
N GLY A 230 4.67 -9.22 -6.54
CA GLY A 230 3.55 -10.17 -6.50
C GLY A 230 3.99 -11.53 -7.03
N MET A 231 3.53 -12.61 -6.41
CA MET A 231 3.83 -13.98 -6.84
C MET A 231 2.57 -14.64 -7.40
N SER A 232 2.68 -15.32 -8.52
CA SER A 232 1.61 -16.17 -9.06
C SER A 232 1.52 -17.51 -8.32
N SER A 233 0.41 -18.22 -8.50
CA SER A 233 0.23 -19.59 -7.99
C SER A 233 1.32 -20.55 -8.49
N GLU A 234 1.81 -20.33 -9.73
CA GLU A 234 2.84 -21.14 -10.40
C GLU A 234 4.28 -20.72 -10.03
N GLY A 235 4.47 -19.75 -9.13
CA GLY A 235 5.80 -19.33 -8.69
C GLY A 235 6.53 -18.36 -9.63
N MET A 236 5.81 -17.69 -10.53
CA MET A 236 6.34 -16.53 -11.27
C MET A 236 6.27 -15.29 -10.37
N LEU A 237 7.42 -14.65 -10.12
CA LEU A 237 7.51 -13.39 -9.39
C LEU A 237 7.43 -12.21 -10.37
N ALA A 238 6.49 -11.31 -10.15
CA ALA A 238 6.45 -10.01 -10.81
C ALA A 238 7.04 -8.94 -9.88
N ALA A 239 7.93 -8.12 -10.42
CA ALA A 239 8.45 -6.93 -9.76
C ALA A 239 8.10 -5.70 -10.60
N GLY A 240 7.50 -4.68 -9.99
CA GLY A 240 7.17 -3.41 -10.63
C GLY A 240 8.00 -2.27 -10.04
N THR A 241 8.40 -1.30 -10.86
CA THR A 241 9.19 -0.15 -10.42
C THR A 241 8.47 1.19 -10.55
N TYR A 242 8.95 2.19 -9.79
CA TYR A 242 8.50 3.58 -9.97
C TYR A 242 8.88 4.20 -11.32
N SER A 243 9.79 3.57 -12.07
CA SER A 243 10.16 3.92 -13.44
C SER A 243 9.30 3.21 -14.50
N ARG A 244 8.18 2.60 -14.09
CA ARG A 244 7.19 1.97 -14.97
C ARG A 244 7.69 0.74 -15.73
N TRP A 245 8.64 0.02 -15.15
CA TRP A 245 9.10 -1.26 -15.66
C TRP A 245 8.53 -2.40 -14.82
N VAL A 246 8.21 -3.49 -15.49
CA VAL A 246 7.82 -4.77 -14.88
C VAL A 246 8.82 -5.83 -15.30
N GLY A 247 9.37 -6.54 -14.33
CA GLY A 247 10.23 -7.70 -14.54
C GLY A 247 9.55 -8.96 -14.01
N LEU A 248 9.68 -10.06 -14.75
CA LEU A 248 9.16 -11.38 -14.42
C LEU A 248 10.33 -12.32 -14.13
N TYR A 249 10.24 -13.07 -13.04
CA TYR A 249 11.30 -13.98 -12.59
C TYR A 249 10.72 -15.35 -12.29
N ASP A 250 11.29 -16.38 -12.91
CA ASP A 250 10.84 -17.76 -12.73
C ASP A 250 11.44 -18.40 -11.46
N GLY A 251 11.16 -19.69 -11.25
CA GLY A 251 11.76 -20.46 -10.15
C GLY A 251 11.44 -19.90 -8.77
N PHE A 252 10.18 -19.53 -8.52
CA PHE A 252 9.72 -18.90 -7.28
C PHE A 252 10.47 -17.59 -6.97
N GLY A 253 10.81 -16.84 -8.03
CA GLY A 253 11.53 -15.59 -7.92
C GLY A 253 13.01 -15.73 -7.58
N ARG A 254 13.58 -16.93 -7.62
CA ARG A 254 15.04 -17.18 -7.47
C ARG A 254 15.71 -17.62 -8.76
N GLY A 255 14.93 -17.83 -9.82
CA GLY A 255 15.43 -18.25 -11.11
C GLY A 255 15.86 -17.09 -12.00
N GLY A 256 15.80 -17.31 -13.31
CA GLY A 256 16.21 -16.35 -14.34
C GLY A 256 15.19 -15.25 -14.61
N ASP A 257 15.64 -14.22 -15.34
CA ASP A 257 14.77 -13.21 -15.92
C ASP A 257 13.92 -13.86 -17.03
N ALA A 258 12.62 -14.00 -16.76
CA ALA A 258 11.64 -14.54 -17.70
C ALA A 258 11.17 -13.47 -18.71
N GLY A 259 11.34 -12.18 -18.39
CA GLY A 259 11.01 -11.08 -19.28
C GLY A 259 10.85 -9.74 -18.57
N VAL A 260 11.16 -8.66 -19.29
CA VAL A 260 11.00 -7.29 -18.83
C VAL A 260 10.21 -6.49 -19.86
N PHE A 261 9.22 -5.72 -19.42
CA PHE A 261 8.44 -4.82 -20.25
C PHE A 261 8.14 -3.49 -19.53
N SER A 262 7.82 -2.45 -20.31
CA SER A 262 7.42 -1.15 -19.74
C SER A 262 5.92 -0.94 -19.89
N ALA A 263 5.26 -0.53 -18.81
CA ALA A 263 3.85 -0.14 -18.82
C ALA A 263 3.59 1.17 -19.61
N GLY A 264 4.64 1.95 -19.88
CA GLY A 264 4.55 3.24 -20.57
C GLY A 264 4.89 3.25 -22.06
N ALA A 265 5.24 2.09 -22.64
CA ALA A 265 5.73 2.02 -24.02
C ALA A 265 4.62 1.96 -25.10
N GLU A 266 3.35 1.87 -24.71
CA GLU A 266 2.24 1.82 -25.66
C GLU A 266 1.70 3.21 -26.00
N ASP A 267 1.50 3.46 -27.30
CA ASP A 267 0.94 4.70 -27.81
C ASP A 267 -0.51 4.93 -27.31
N GLY A 268 -0.82 6.16 -26.88
CA GLY A 268 -2.16 6.54 -26.42
C GLY A 268 -2.44 6.33 -24.93
N VAL A 269 -1.46 5.92 -24.13
CA VAL A 269 -1.60 5.83 -22.67
C VAL A 269 -1.46 7.21 -22.04
N GLU A 270 -2.44 7.60 -21.22
CA GLU A 270 -2.39 8.83 -20.45
C GLU A 270 -1.13 8.90 -19.57
N ARG A 271 -0.65 10.11 -19.25
CA ARG A 271 0.50 10.31 -18.36
C ARG A 271 0.22 9.69 -16.99
N ALA A 272 0.76 8.49 -16.75
CA ALA A 272 0.77 7.82 -15.45
C ALA A 272 2.13 7.97 -14.75
N GLY A 273 2.12 7.83 -13.43
CA GLY A 273 3.30 7.77 -12.58
C GLY A 273 3.87 6.36 -12.46
N GLY A 274 4.70 6.15 -11.44
CA GLY A 274 5.33 4.86 -11.18
C GLY A 274 4.34 3.76 -10.75
N ILE A 275 4.75 2.50 -10.94
CA ILE A 275 3.94 1.34 -10.53
C ILE A 275 3.84 1.28 -9.02
N THR A 276 2.62 1.11 -8.50
CA THR A 276 2.35 1.03 -7.05
C THR A 276 1.94 -0.36 -6.61
N GLN A 277 1.40 -1.19 -7.50
CA GLN A 277 0.98 -2.55 -7.17
C GLN A 277 1.04 -3.41 -8.44
N VAL A 278 1.41 -4.68 -8.28
CA VAL A 278 1.31 -5.72 -9.29
C VAL A 278 0.54 -6.88 -8.66
N ILE A 279 -0.51 -7.35 -9.32
CA ILE A 279 -1.43 -8.35 -8.76
C ILE A 279 -1.69 -9.41 -9.82
N TRP A 280 -1.48 -10.67 -9.46
CA TRP A 280 -1.78 -11.79 -10.35
C TRP A 280 -3.26 -12.12 -10.30
N SER A 281 -3.84 -12.43 -11.45
CA SER A 281 -5.10 -13.16 -11.51
C SER A 281 -4.95 -14.53 -10.85
N VAL A 282 -6.04 -15.08 -10.32
CA VAL A 282 -6.08 -16.42 -9.69
C VAL A 282 -5.53 -17.52 -10.61
N CYS A 283 -5.71 -17.39 -11.93
CA CYS A 283 -5.20 -18.36 -12.90
C CYS A 283 -3.70 -18.21 -13.24
N GLY A 284 -2.98 -17.26 -12.62
CA GLY A 284 -1.55 -17.02 -12.85
C GLY A 284 -1.18 -16.48 -14.24
N ARG A 285 -2.17 -16.20 -15.11
CA ARG A 285 -1.95 -15.80 -16.50
C ARG A 285 -1.96 -14.29 -16.73
N TYR A 286 -2.83 -13.58 -16.02
CA TYR A 286 -3.01 -12.15 -16.20
C TYR A 286 -2.34 -11.41 -15.04
N LEU A 287 -1.60 -10.37 -15.39
CA LEU A 287 -0.97 -9.46 -14.43
C LEU A 287 -1.65 -8.10 -14.50
N CYS A 288 -2.25 -7.69 -13.39
CA CYS A 288 -2.79 -6.35 -13.21
C CYS A 288 -1.65 -5.44 -12.75
N VAL A 289 -1.38 -4.37 -13.49
CA VAL A 289 -0.38 -3.36 -13.13
C VAL A 289 -1.10 -2.06 -12.79
N VAL A 290 -0.93 -1.61 -11.55
CA VAL A 290 -1.53 -0.39 -11.02
C VAL A 290 -0.48 0.70 -10.98
N GLU A 291 -0.77 1.81 -11.64
CA GLU A 291 0.12 2.97 -11.72
C GLU A 291 -0.41 4.14 -10.88
N ARG A 292 0.49 4.89 -10.26
CA ARG A 292 0.17 6.15 -9.56
C ARG A 292 -0.34 7.19 -10.55
N ALA A 293 -1.16 8.14 -10.10
CA ALA A 293 -1.66 9.25 -10.91
C ALA A 293 -2.27 8.79 -12.25
N SER A 294 -2.99 7.67 -12.22
CA SER A 294 -3.58 7.00 -13.39
C SER A 294 -5.10 6.96 -13.27
N ASP A 295 -5.79 7.06 -14.40
CA ASP A 295 -7.25 6.85 -14.46
C ASP A 295 -7.65 5.38 -14.68
N GLY A 296 -6.69 4.46 -14.67
CA GLY A 296 -6.99 3.06 -14.91
C GLY A 296 -5.98 2.06 -14.42
N VAL A 297 -6.32 0.79 -14.60
CA VAL A 297 -5.49 -0.38 -14.31
C VAL A 297 -5.27 -1.11 -15.62
N GLY A 298 -4.02 -1.39 -15.96
CA GLY A 298 -3.74 -2.20 -17.15
C GLY A 298 -3.68 -3.68 -16.81
N ILE A 299 -4.04 -4.51 -17.78
CA ILE A 299 -4.03 -5.96 -17.69
C ILE A 299 -3.07 -6.50 -18.76
N TRP A 300 -2.13 -7.35 -18.36
CA TRP A 300 -1.16 -7.98 -19.27
C TRP A 300 -1.36 -9.49 -19.28
N ASP A 301 -1.36 -10.12 -20.46
CA ASP A 301 -1.17 -11.57 -20.56
C ASP A 301 0.34 -11.82 -20.63
N ILE A 302 0.90 -12.45 -19.59
CA ILE A 302 2.35 -12.66 -19.49
C ILE A 302 2.92 -13.60 -20.55
N ARG A 303 2.06 -14.38 -21.24
CA ARG A 303 2.48 -15.23 -22.37
C ARG A 303 2.59 -14.44 -23.67
N GLY A 304 1.86 -13.33 -23.76
CA GLY A 304 1.73 -12.51 -24.96
C GLY A 304 2.80 -11.44 -25.08
N ALA A 305 4.05 -11.81 -25.34
CA ALA A 305 5.16 -10.92 -25.76
C ALA A 305 5.26 -9.52 -25.07
N GLY A 306 4.80 -9.37 -23.83
CA GLY A 306 4.79 -8.10 -23.10
C GLY A 306 3.77 -7.05 -23.57
N LYS A 307 2.73 -7.44 -24.32
CA LYS A 307 1.65 -6.51 -24.74
C LYS A 307 0.55 -6.43 -23.69
N ARG A 308 0.00 -5.23 -23.50
CA ARG A 308 -1.19 -5.03 -22.66
C ARG A 308 -2.41 -5.63 -23.35
N LEU A 309 -3.13 -6.48 -22.62
CA LEU A 309 -4.36 -7.13 -23.05
C LEU A 309 -5.55 -6.15 -22.96
N ALA A 310 -5.68 -5.45 -21.83
CA ALA A 310 -6.80 -4.56 -21.58
C ALA A 310 -6.42 -3.36 -20.72
N TRP A 311 -7.25 -2.31 -20.80
CA TRP A 311 -7.15 -1.10 -19.99
C TRP A 311 -8.48 -0.81 -19.30
N LEU A 312 -8.52 -0.96 -17.98
CA LEU A 312 -9.68 -0.68 -17.14
C LEU A 312 -9.70 0.81 -16.83
N ARG A 313 -10.48 1.60 -17.58
CA ARG A 313 -10.55 3.08 -17.44
C ARG A 313 -11.60 3.51 -16.43
N GLY A 314 -11.62 4.80 -16.09
CA GLY A 314 -12.63 5.41 -15.24
C GLY A 314 -12.38 5.20 -13.75
N ARG A 315 -11.17 4.83 -13.33
CA ARG A 315 -10.82 4.63 -11.92
C ARG A 315 -10.89 5.93 -11.11
N ASN A 316 -10.71 7.09 -11.74
CA ASN A 316 -10.63 8.40 -11.08
C ASN A 316 -9.59 8.43 -9.95
N ALA A 317 -8.34 8.11 -10.29
CA ALA A 317 -7.23 7.96 -9.34
C ALA A 317 -6.01 8.83 -9.68
N ARG A 318 -6.26 10.04 -10.21
CA ARG A 318 -5.22 11.02 -10.60
C ARG A 318 -4.61 11.77 -9.40
N THR A 319 -4.01 11.01 -8.50
CA THR A 319 -3.32 11.51 -7.29
C THR A 319 -1.95 10.88 -7.14
N GLN A 320 -1.08 11.56 -6.38
CA GLN A 320 0.22 11.02 -5.99
C GLN A 320 0.11 10.03 -4.81
N GLN A 321 -1.03 10.01 -4.12
CA GLN A 321 -1.33 9.00 -3.11
C GLN A 321 -1.39 7.61 -3.74
N ARG A 322 -0.92 6.59 -3.02
CA ARG A 322 -1.09 5.19 -3.42
C ARG A 322 -2.53 4.79 -3.11
N LEU A 323 -3.29 4.39 -4.12
CA LEU A 323 -4.62 3.80 -3.96
C LEU A 323 -4.55 2.33 -4.36
N SER A 324 -4.83 1.41 -3.42
CA SER A 324 -4.75 -0.03 -3.66
C SER A 324 -5.87 -0.52 -4.59
N VAL A 325 -5.64 -1.69 -5.16
CA VAL A 325 -6.60 -2.45 -5.97
C VAL A 325 -6.60 -3.89 -5.44
N GLU A 326 -7.74 -4.55 -5.54
CA GLU A 326 -7.91 -5.97 -5.23
C GLU A 326 -8.34 -6.73 -6.48
N VAL A 327 -7.89 -7.98 -6.61
CA VAL A 327 -8.25 -8.84 -7.75
C VAL A 327 -8.69 -10.19 -7.21
N MET A 328 -9.94 -10.56 -7.45
CA MET A 328 -10.50 -11.83 -6.98
C MET A 328 -11.61 -12.28 -7.93
N GLY A 329 -11.75 -13.58 -8.16
CA GLY A 329 -12.88 -14.11 -8.95
C GLY A 329 -12.94 -13.67 -10.41
N GLY A 330 -11.88 -13.09 -10.97
CA GLY A 330 -11.92 -12.49 -12.31
C GLY A 330 -12.49 -11.07 -12.31
N GLU A 331 -12.58 -10.44 -11.15
CA GLU A 331 -12.99 -9.06 -10.97
C GLU A 331 -11.82 -8.21 -10.46
N VAL A 332 -11.87 -6.93 -10.78
CA VAL A 332 -10.94 -5.93 -10.27
C VAL A 332 -11.73 -4.90 -9.48
N TRP A 333 -11.31 -4.65 -8.23
CA TRP A 333 -11.97 -3.73 -7.31
C TRP A 333 -11.02 -2.59 -6.99
N ALA A 334 -11.42 -1.35 -7.28
CA ALA A 334 -10.57 -0.19 -7.06
C ALA A 334 -11.29 0.98 -6.39
N GLY A 335 -10.65 1.53 -5.38
CA GLY A 335 -11.03 2.81 -4.78
C GLY A 335 -10.64 4.02 -5.63
N ALA A 336 -11.40 5.09 -5.47
CA ALA A 336 -11.29 6.32 -6.24
C ALA A 336 -11.26 7.60 -5.37
N LEU A 337 -10.90 8.73 -6.00
CA LEU A 337 -10.80 10.06 -5.36
C LEU A 337 -12.15 10.64 -4.92
N ASP A 338 -13.23 10.23 -5.57
CA ASP A 338 -14.60 10.66 -5.28
C ASP A 338 -15.26 9.83 -4.17
N GLY A 339 -14.52 8.92 -3.54
CA GLY A 339 -15.04 8.05 -2.48
C GLY A 339 -15.86 6.85 -3.00
N ALA A 340 -15.91 6.64 -4.31
CA ALA A 340 -16.51 5.45 -4.89
C ALA A 340 -15.54 4.27 -4.92
N VAL A 341 -16.08 3.07 -4.89
CA VAL A 341 -15.41 1.84 -5.30
C VAL A 341 -16.00 1.42 -6.63
N ARG A 342 -15.13 1.12 -7.60
CA ARG A 342 -15.47 0.70 -8.95
C ARG A 342 -15.04 -0.74 -9.17
N VAL A 343 -15.88 -1.48 -9.88
CA VAL A 343 -15.67 -2.91 -10.14
C VAL A 343 -15.66 -3.16 -11.64
N TRP A 344 -14.67 -3.90 -12.12
CA TRP A 344 -14.61 -4.38 -13.50
C TRP A 344 -14.66 -5.90 -13.49
N GLU A 345 -15.64 -6.46 -14.18
CA GLU A 345 -15.83 -7.91 -14.29
C GLU A 345 -15.27 -8.47 -15.61
N GLY A 346 -14.96 -9.76 -15.61
CA GLY A 346 -14.51 -10.47 -16.81
C GLY A 346 -13.04 -10.23 -17.15
N LEU A 347 -12.17 -10.21 -16.12
CA LEU A 347 -10.73 -10.08 -16.29
C LEU A 347 -10.19 -11.13 -17.27
N GLY A 348 -9.63 -10.67 -18.39
CA GLY A 348 -9.07 -11.54 -19.43
C GLY A 348 -10.09 -12.18 -20.37
N MET A 349 -11.37 -11.80 -20.31
CA MET A 349 -12.41 -12.26 -21.24
C MET A 349 -12.57 -11.37 -22.48
N ALA A 350 -12.04 -10.15 -22.44
CA ALA A 350 -12.09 -9.20 -23.53
C ALA A 350 -10.80 -8.34 -23.58
N GLU A 351 -10.41 -7.96 -24.79
CA GLU A 351 -9.26 -7.08 -25.04
C GLU A 351 -9.69 -5.62 -25.18
N GLY A 352 -8.75 -4.70 -24.98
CA GLY A 352 -8.94 -3.27 -25.18
C GLY A 352 -9.45 -2.50 -23.96
N VAL A 353 -10.07 -1.35 -24.21
CA VAL A 353 -10.51 -0.41 -23.16
C VAL A 353 -11.85 -0.86 -22.57
N ARG A 354 -11.96 -0.86 -21.24
CA ARG A 354 -13.12 -1.32 -20.48
C ARG A 354 -13.56 -0.29 -19.46
N ASP A 355 -14.86 0.00 -19.45
CA ASP A 355 -15.52 0.79 -18.41
C ASP A 355 -15.85 -0.07 -17.19
N PRO A 356 -16.03 0.53 -16.00
CA PRO A 356 -16.51 -0.17 -14.82
C PRO A 356 -17.86 -0.87 -15.10
N SER A 357 -18.01 -2.10 -14.62
CA SER A 357 -19.29 -2.82 -14.67
C SER A 357 -20.33 -2.15 -13.77
N TRP A 358 -19.90 -1.74 -12.57
CA TRP A 358 -20.73 -1.03 -11.60
C TRP A 358 -19.85 -0.31 -10.57
N GLU A 359 -20.47 0.58 -9.79
CA GLU A 359 -19.82 1.34 -8.73
C GLU A 359 -20.76 1.59 -7.55
N PHE A 360 -20.20 1.84 -6.37
CA PHE A 360 -20.96 2.29 -5.21
C PHE A 360 -20.14 3.28 -4.37
N LYS A 361 -20.84 4.15 -3.63
CA LYS A 361 -20.24 5.15 -2.75
C LYS A 361 -19.85 4.50 -1.42
N ALA A 362 -18.55 4.34 -1.16
CA ALA A 362 -18.05 3.72 0.06
C ALA A 362 -17.68 4.76 1.13
N HIS A 363 -17.20 5.93 0.71
CA HIS A 363 -16.66 6.95 1.61
C HIS A 363 -16.97 8.36 1.11
N GLU A 364 -16.91 9.36 2.00
CA GLU A 364 -17.05 10.78 1.63
C GLU A 364 -15.73 11.44 1.23
N ASP A 365 -14.63 10.69 1.30
CA ASP A 365 -13.29 11.10 0.88
C ASP A 365 -12.63 9.98 0.05
N THR A 366 -11.42 10.24 -0.46
CA THR A 366 -10.64 9.31 -1.28
C THR A 366 -10.55 7.93 -0.64
N VAL A 367 -10.92 6.88 -1.40
CA VAL A 367 -10.73 5.49 -0.99
C VAL A 367 -9.27 5.09 -1.23
N SER A 368 -8.49 5.04 -0.16
CA SER A 368 -7.05 4.75 -0.20
C SER A 368 -6.76 3.26 -0.36
N SER A 369 -7.63 2.40 0.16
CA SER A 369 -7.46 0.96 0.09
C SER A 369 -8.79 0.24 -0.13
N THR A 370 -8.76 -0.79 -0.94
CA THR A 370 -9.85 -1.72 -1.22
C THR A 370 -9.26 -3.12 -1.16
N THR A 371 -9.79 -4.00 -0.31
CA THR A 371 -9.30 -5.37 -0.15
C THR A 371 -10.40 -6.33 0.27
N LEU A 372 -10.41 -7.53 -0.30
CA LEU A 372 -11.46 -8.53 -0.12
C LEU A 372 -11.04 -9.59 0.88
N HIS A 373 -11.98 -10.03 1.70
CA HIS A 373 -11.80 -11.19 2.55
C HIS A 373 -11.51 -12.43 1.68
N PRO A 374 -10.65 -13.39 2.11
CA PRO A 374 -10.30 -14.55 1.30
C PRO A 374 -11.46 -15.41 0.77
N SER A 375 -12.62 -15.39 1.45
CA SER A 375 -13.85 -16.05 0.97
C SER A 375 -14.59 -15.29 -0.13
N GLY A 376 -14.28 -14.01 -0.30
CA GLY A 376 -14.95 -13.10 -1.21
C GLY A 376 -16.27 -12.50 -0.74
N SER A 377 -16.71 -12.76 0.50
CA SER A 377 -18.01 -12.32 1.00
C SER A 377 -18.00 -10.94 1.67
N VAL A 378 -16.83 -10.42 2.02
CA VAL A 378 -16.69 -9.14 2.73
C VAL A 378 -15.61 -8.30 2.07
N LEU A 379 -15.93 -7.04 1.81
CA LEU A 379 -14.98 -6.03 1.34
C LEU A 379 -14.59 -5.10 2.48
N ALA A 380 -13.30 -4.83 2.64
CA ALA A 380 -12.78 -3.79 3.50
C ALA A 380 -12.31 -2.59 2.67
N THR A 381 -12.76 -1.40 3.05
CA THR A 381 -12.36 -0.14 2.42
C THR A 381 -11.82 0.82 3.47
N CYS A 382 -10.74 1.52 3.14
CA CYS A 382 -10.22 2.60 3.97
C CYS A 382 -10.23 3.90 3.19
N SER A 383 -10.47 5.00 3.90
CA SER A 383 -10.46 6.33 3.33
C SER A 383 -9.48 7.29 3.97
N GLY A 384 -9.24 8.36 3.23
CA GLY A 384 -8.62 9.58 3.70
C GLY A 384 -7.44 9.99 2.83
N GLN A 385 -7.18 11.30 2.87
CA GLN A 385 -6.05 11.94 2.21
C GLN A 385 -5.47 13.02 3.13
N ARG A 386 -4.33 13.58 2.74
CA ARG A 386 -3.72 14.68 3.50
C ARG A 386 -4.52 15.96 3.30
N HIS A 387 -5.31 16.35 4.30
CA HIS A 387 -5.90 17.68 4.37
C HIS A 387 -5.03 18.62 5.20
N SER A 388 -4.83 19.84 4.72
CA SER A 388 -4.21 20.91 5.50
C SER A 388 -5.26 21.50 6.43
N PHE A 389 -5.16 21.24 7.73
CA PHE A 389 -5.93 22.02 8.69
C PHE A 389 -5.36 23.43 8.74
N PRO A 390 -6.19 24.49 8.57
CA PRO A 390 -5.71 25.84 8.82
C PRO A 390 -5.28 25.89 10.29
N SER A 391 -3.99 26.13 10.51
CA SER A 391 -3.48 26.41 11.84
C SER A 391 -4.16 27.71 12.30
N THR A 392 -5.01 27.63 13.32
CA THR A 392 -5.41 28.82 14.09
C THR A 392 -4.19 29.31 14.87
N ARG A 393 -3.21 29.89 14.18
CA ARG A 393 -2.18 30.69 14.81
C ARG A 393 -2.75 32.09 14.99
N ALA A 394 -3.01 32.42 16.25
CA ALA A 394 -3.08 33.81 16.68
C ALA A 394 -1.84 34.53 16.14
N VAL A 395 -2.07 35.77 15.73
CA VAL A 395 -1.08 36.68 15.17
C VAL A 395 -0.10 37.03 16.29
N GLU A 396 0.99 36.29 16.42
CA GLU A 396 2.16 36.75 17.16
C GLU A 396 3.36 36.69 16.23
N ASP A 397 3.65 37.87 15.71
CA ASP A 397 4.79 38.28 14.90
C ASP A 397 6.06 38.09 15.74
N PHE A 398 6.82 37.03 15.45
CA PHE A 398 8.19 36.89 15.95
C PHE A 398 9.11 36.71 14.74
N SER A 399 9.82 37.80 14.45
CA SER A 399 10.92 37.89 13.50
C SER A 399 12.00 36.87 13.85
N ASP A 400 12.26 35.93 12.94
CA ASP A 400 13.41 35.03 13.03
C ASP A 400 14.71 35.85 12.89
N ILE A 401 15.50 35.86 13.97
CA ILE A 401 16.88 36.34 13.97
C ILE A 401 17.75 35.17 13.49
N GLU A 402 18.27 35.27 12.27
CA GLU A 402 19.26 34.32 11.73
C GLU A 402 20.58 34.42 12.51
N PHE A 403 21.05 33.29 13.05
CA PHE A 403 22.38 33.16 13.63
C PHE A 403 23.33 32.60 12.57
N ASP A 404 24.08 33.50 11.95
CA ASP A 404 25.14 33.18 10.99
C ASP A 404 26.40 32.72 11.76
N SER A 405 27.08 31.67 11.28
CA SER A 405 28.39 31.27 11.79
C SER A 405 29.36 31.04 10.64
N ASP A 406 30.37 31.91 10.63
CA ASP A 406 31.47 32.07 9.69
C ASP A 406 32.21 30.78 9.29
N SER A 407 32.50 30.64 8.00
CA SER A 407 33.84 30.20 7.56
C SER A 407 34.23 30.86 6.24
N SER A 408 35.44 31.40 6.21
CA SER A 408 36.05 32.30 5.24
C SER A 408 36.59 31.58 3.99
N SER A 409 36.37 32.07 2.76
CA SER A 409 37.26 32.92 1.93
C SER A 409 36.91 32.72 0.41
N PRO A 410 37.48 33.42 -0.61
CA PRO A 410 36.83 34.55 -1.27
C PRO A 410 36.57 34.42 -2.80
N ARG A 411 35.53 35.17 -3.25
CA ARG A 411 35.35 35.96 -4.50
C ARG A 411 35.60 35.32 -5.89
N SER A 412 34.56 35.33 -6.75
CA SER A 412 34.44 36.31 -7.87
C SER A 412 33.13 36.21 -8.71
N SER A 413 32.50 37.39 -8.89
CA SER A 413 31.72 37.94 -10.02
C SER A 413 30.42 37.30 -10.57
N SER A 414 29.29 37.89 -10.13
CA SER A 414 28.23 38.58 -10.91
C SER A 414 27.50 37.92 -12.09
N SER A 415 26.17 37.79 -11.96
CA SER A 415 25.18 38.51 -12.78
C SER A 415 23.75 38.33 -12.23
N ALA A 416 22.94 39.39 -12.32
CA ALA A 416 21.61 39.53 -11.75
C ALA A 416 20.49 39.27 -12.77
N SER A 417 19.33 38.74 -12.35
CA SER A 417 18.00 39.14 -12.83
C SER A 417 16.83 38.53 -12.05
N SER A 418 16.05 39.44 -11.42
CA SER A 418 14.59 39.56 -11.21
C SER A 418 13.69 38.43 -10.65
N PRO A 419 12.75 38.76 -9.71
CA PRO A 419 11.83 37.81 -9.08
C PRO A 419 10.52 37.60 -9.88
N SER A 420 10.04 36.35 -9.96
CA SER A 420 8.73 36.01 -10.52
C SER A 420 7.65 35.90 -9.43
N SER A 421 6.48 36.43 -9.76
CA SER A 421 5.28 36.62 -8.95
C SER A 421 4.67 35.35 -8.35
N MET A 422 4.36 35.37 -7.05
CA MET A 422 3.56 34.35 -6.37
C MET A 422 2.09 34.42 -6.80
N SER A 423 1.54 33.31 -7.29
CA SER A 423 0.10 33.13 -7.51
C SER A 423 -0.59 32.68 -6.23
N ALA A 424 -1.54 33.47 -5.74
CA ALA A 424 -2.37 33.17 -4.58
C ALA A 424 -3.27 31.94 -4.84
N SER A 425 -3.21 30.94 -3.95
CA SER A 425 -4.10 29.78 -3.99
C SER A 425 -5.48 30.15 -3.42
N SER A 426 -6.55 29.89 -4.19
CA SER A 426 -7.92 30.03 -3.71
C SER A 426 -8.22 28.92 -2.69
N GLN A 427 -8.51 29.29 -1.44
CA GLN A 427 -8.90 28.33 -0.40
C GLN A 427 -10.32 27.81 -0.69
N ARG A 428 -10.45 26.50 -0.94
CA ARG A 428 -11.74 25.78 -0.90
C ARG A 428 -12.22 25.68 0.56
N PRO A 429 -13.53 25.65 0.82
CA PRO A 429 -14.06 25.42 2.16
C PRO A 429 -13.54 24.09 2.74
N PRO A 430 -13.41 23.95 4.08
CA PRO A 430 -12.95 22.72 4.70
C PRO A 430 -13.90 21.59 4.33
N GLN A 431 -13.41 20.69 3.47
CA GLN A 431 -14.14 19.49 3.08
C GLN A 431 -14.21 18.60 4.32
N ALA A 432 -15.40 18.05 4.63
CA ALA A 432 -15.54 17.11 5.73
C ALA A 432 -14.60 15.91 5.48
N THR A 433 -13.71 15.63 6.43
CA THR A 433 -12.72 14.56 6.30
C THR A 433 -13.37 13.24 6.70
N ASP A 434 -13.34 12.26 5.79
CA ASP A 434 -13.75 10.88 6.09
C ASP A 434 -12.50 10.02 6.20
N ASN A 435 -12.05 9.79 7.43
CA ASN A 435 -11.00 8.84 7.75
C ASN A 435 -11.65 7.66 8.49
N SER A 436 -12.06 6.64 7.76
CA SER A 436 -12.70 5.46 8.32
C SER A 436 -12.24 4.18 7.64
N LEU A 437 -12.27 3.07 8.38
CA LEU A 437 -12.25 1.71 7.85
C LEU A 437 -13.69 1.21 7.88
N ASN A 438 -14.22 0.84 6.72
CA ASN A 438 -15.58 0.32 6.53
C ASN A 438 -15.53 -1.13 5.99
N LEU A 439 -16.43 -1.97 6.49
CA LEU A 439 -16.62 -3.35 6.05
C LEU A 439 -17.98 -3.51 5.41
N TRP A 440 -18.02 -4.13 4.23
CA TRP A 440 -19.21 -4.29 3.41
C TRP A 440 -19.46 -5.77 3.15
N ALA A 441 -20.67 -6.24 3.44
CA ALA A 441 -21.14 -7.53 2.98
C ALA A 441 -21.53 -7.41 1.50
N LEU A 442 -21.00 -8.32 0.68
CA LEU A 442 -21.26 -8.38 -0.76
C LEU A 442 -22.46 -9.26 -1.09
#